data_AF-A0A4Q5T5U8-F1
#
_entry.id   AF-A0A4Q5T5U8-F1
#
_cell.length_a   1.000
_cell.length_b   1.000
_cell.length_c   1.000
_cell.angle_alpha   90.00
_cell.angle_beta   90.00
_cell.angle_gamma   90.00
#
_symmetry.space_group_name_H-M   'P 1'
#
loop_
_entity.id
_entity.type
_entity.pdbx_description
1 polymer ?
#
loop_
_entity_poly.entity_id
_entity_poly.type
_entity_poly.pdbx_seq_one_letter_code
_entity_poly.pdbx_strand_id
1 'polypeptide(L)'
;NQLWEEEGLKKLTALKNSTDMLICAEDLGMVPAMVESVLDNLQMLALEVQRMPKKAGETFSNPAFSPYLSVVTPGTHDMATLREWWEEDKASIQQFYNSQLGHNGDAPFYAEPWICRDIVKQHLQSPAMWAVFLLQDLLAMDDGLRKENPKEERINNPADPDHYWNYRMHITLEELAAQPGFLLTLKHMVIESGR
;
A
#
# COMPACT_ATOMS: atom_id res chain seq x y z
N ASN A 1 6.20 26.76 -12.43
CA ASN A 1 6.53 25.89 -11.29
C ASN A 1 7.55 26.50 -10.33
N GLN A 2 8.54 27.29 -10.80
CA GLN A 2 9.58 27.88 -9.95
C GLN A 2 9.07 28.59 -8.68
N LEU A 3 8.06 29.46 -8.77
CA LEU A 3 7.51 30.14 -7.58
C LEU A 3 6.97 29.16 -6.53
N TRP A 4 6.27 28.11 -6.96
CA TRP A 4 5.73 27.07 -6.07
C TRP A 4 6.83 26.24 -5.41
N GLU A 5 7.89 25.96 -6.17
CA GLU A 5 9.06 25.26 -5.69
C GLU A 5 9.82 26.08 -4.64
N GLU A 6 10.08 27.36 -4.91
CA GLU A 6 10.76 28.27 -3.99
C GLU A 6 9.97 28.46 -2.68
N GLU A 7 8.65 28.66 -2.79
CA GLU A 7 7.78 28.80 -1.62
C GLU A 7 7.60 27.49 -0.85
N GLY A 8 7.54 26.36 -1.56
CA GLY A 8 7.48 25.02 -0.98
C GLY A 8 8.75 24.70 -0.19
N LEU A 9 9.92 24.91 -0.78
CA LEU A 9 11.22 24.66 -0.15
C LEU A 9 11.37 25.45 1.16
N LYS A 10 11.01 26.74 1.18
CA LYS A 10 11.07 27.57 2.39
C LYS A 10 10.25 26.95 3.53
N LYS A 11 8.99 26.57 3.25
CA LYS A 11 8.06 26.04 4.26
C LYS A 11 8.44 24.63 4.72
N LEU A 12 8.75 23.75 3.78
CA LEU A 12 9.11 22.37 4.08
C LEU A 12 10.46 22.28 4.80
N THR A 13 11.43 23.16 4.49
CA THR A 13 12.69 23.24 5.24
C THR A 13 12.47 23.67 6.68
N ALA A 14 11.62 24.69 6.90
CA ALA A 14 11.29 25.13 8.26
C ALA A 14 10.59 24.03 9.06
N LEU A 15 9.71 23.24 8.43
CA LEU A 15 9.06 22.08 9.05
C LEU A 15 10.06 20.96 9.35
N LYS A 16 10.96 20.64 8.43
CA LYS A 16 12.01 19.64 8.65
C LYS A 16 12.89 20.01 9.85
N ASN A 17 13.27 21.28 9.96
CA ASN A 17 14.17 21.75 11.03
C ASN A 17 13.50 21.86 12.40
N SER A 18 12.17 21.68 12.51
CA SER A 18 11.45 21.77 13.78
C SER A 18 11.23 20.42 14.48
N THR A 19 11.69 19.32 13.88
CA THR A 19 11.47 17.96 14.41
C THR A 19 12.57 17.00 13.98
N ASP A 20 12.83 16.00 14.82
CA ASP A 20 13.69 14.84 14.48
C ASP A 20 12.86 13.65 13.93
N MET A 21 11.54 13.80 13.81
CA MET A 21 10.67 12.76 13.26
C MET A 21 10.91 12.54 11.77
N LEU A 22 10.75 11.29 11.31
CA LEU A 22 10.68 10.98 9.88
C LEU A 22 9.44 11.63 9.26
N ILE A 23 9.64 12.35 8.16
CA ILE A 23 8.57 13.04 7.43
C ILE A 23 8.25 12.23 6.18
N CYS A 24 6.99 11.81 6.07
CA CYS A 24 6.43 11.14 4.91
C CYS A 24 5.45 12.09 4.23
N ALA A 25 5.69 12.38 2.95
CA ALA A 25 4.75 13.12 2.13
C ALA A 25 3.71 12.17 1.55
N GLU A 26 2.44 12.52 1.71
CA GLU A 26 1.37 11.98 0.88
C GLU A 26 1.41 12.77 -0.43
N ASP A 27 2.11 12.24 -1.44
CA ASP A 27 2.36 12.88 -2.73
C ASP A 27 1.63 12.14 -3.86
N LEU A 28 0.38 11.72 -3.63
CA LEU A 28 -0.42 11.00 -4.62
C LEU A 28 -1.19 11.94 -5.55
N GLY A 29 -1.67 11.37 -6.67
CA GLY A 29 -2.45 12.09 -7.66
C GLY A 29 -1.61 12.92 -8.62
N MET A 30 -2.23 13.95 -9.22
CA MET A 30 -1.54 14.83 -10.16
C MET A 30 -0.67 15.84 -9.42
N VAL A 31 0.50 15.38 -8.96
CA VAL A 31 1.53 16.26 -8.40
C VAL A 31 2.42 16.82 -9.52
N PRO A 32 2.80 18.09 -9.46
CA PRO A 32 3.71 18.63 -10.47
C PRO A 32 5.10 18.00 -10.38
N ALA A 33 5.81 17.90 -11.51
CA ALA A 33 7.09 17.19 -11.61
C ALA A 33 8.19 17.66 -10.64
N MET A 34 8.13 18.90 -10.11
CA MET A 34 9.13 19.38 -9.15
C MET A 34 8.95 18.79 -7.73
N VAL A 35 7.82 18.15 -7.43
CA VAL A 35 7.55 17.61 -6.09
C VAL A 35 8.56 16.51 -5.76
N GLU A 36 8.81 15.60 -6.68
CA GLU A 36 9.78 14.50 -6.50
C GLU A 36 11.18 15.04 -6.16
N SER A 37 11.66 16.05 -6.90
CA SER A 37 12.96 16.66 -6.62
C SER A 37 13.01 17.42 -5.30
N VAL A 38 11.91 18.06 -4.89
CA VAL A 38 11.85 18.75 -3.58
C VAL A 38 11.89 17.75 -2.43
N LEU A 39 11.15 16.64 -2.53
CA LEU A 39 11.15 15.60 -1.50
C LEU A 39 12.52 14.93 -1.37
N ASP A 40 13.16 14.60 -2.49
CA ASP A 40 14.52 14.03 -2.50
C ASP A 40 15.55 14.98 -1.89
N ASN A 41 15.55 16.26 -2.31
CA ASN A 41 16.44 17.29 -1.75
C ASN A 41 16.27 17.47 -0.24
N LEU A 42 15.05 17.36 0.26
CA LEU A 42 14.75 17.47 1.68
C LEU A 42 14.88 16.14 2.44
N GLN A 43 15.16 15.04 1.75
CA GLN A 43 15.22 13.69 2.29
C GLN A 43 13.91 13.29 3.00
N MET A 44 12.78 13.70 2.43
CA MET A 44 11.44 13.33 2.89
C MET A 44 10.99 12.07 2.13
N LEU A 45 10.28 11.18 2.82
CA LEU A 45 9.84 9.93 2.20
C LEU A 45 8.63 10.21 1.29
N ALA A 46 8.72 9.77 0.04
CA ALA A 46 7.57 9.74 -0.86
C ALA A 46 6.64 8.55 -0.56
N LEU A 47 5.37 8.64 -0.95
CA LEU A 47 4.41 7.54 -0.81
C LEU A 47 4.24 6.81 -2.16
N GLU A 48 4.56 5.52 -2.19
CA GLU A 48 4.45 4.66 -3.36
C GLU A 48 3.27 3.69 -3.20
N VAL A 49 2.10 4.08 -3.71
CA VAL A 49 0.90 3.24 -3.70
C VAL A 49 0.82 2.44 -4.99
N GLN A 50 0.82 1.10 -4.88
CA GLN A 50 0.86 0.24 -6.06
C GLN A 50 -0.28 0.50 -7.05
N ARG A 51 -1.48 0.73 -6.52
CA ARG A 51 -2.71 0.95 -7.29
C ARG A 51 -2.93 2.41 -7.70
N MET A 52 -1.98 3.30 -7.41
CA MET A 52 -2.06 4.71 -7.80
C MET A 52 -0.70 5.17 -8.35
N PRO A 53 -0.32 4.70 -9.56
CA PRO A 53 0.98 5.01 -10.13
C PRO A 53 1.14 6.50 -10.43
N LYS A 54 2.34 7.01 -10.12
CA LYS A 54 2.73 8.41 -10.41
C LYS A 54 3.10 8.62 -11.87
N LYS A 55 3.51 7.56 -12.58
CA LYS A 55 3.94 7.63 -13.97
C LYS A 55 2.74 7.54 -14.91
N ALA A 56 2.63 8.54 -15.79
CA ALA A 56 1.59 8.56 -16.80
C ALA A 56 1.67 7.34 -17.72
N GLY A 57 0.53 6.67 -17.92
CA GLY A 57 0.44 5.48 -18.78
C GLY A 57 0.69 4.15 -18.06
N GLU A 58 1.15 4.15 -16.82
CA GLU A 58 1.19 2.95 -15.98
C GLU A 58 -0.17 2.71 -15.33
N THR A 59 -0.61 1.45 -15.29
CA THR A 59 -1.83 1.03 -14.56
C THR A 59 -1.54 0.72 -13.10
N PHE A 60 -0.33 0.23 -12.81
CA PHE A 60 0.15 -0.13 -11.48
C PHE A 60 1.62 0.26 -11.34
N SER A 61 2.01 0.79 -10.19
CA SER A 61 3.42 0.90 -9.84
C SER A 61 3.99 -0.50 -9.60
N ASN A 62 5.28 -0.69 -9.83
CA ASN A 62 5.96 -1.92 -9.48
C ASN A 62 6.85 -1.69 -8.23
N PRO A 63 6.53 -2.32 -7.09
CA PRO A 63 7.30 -2.18 -5.85
C PRO A 63 8.79 -2.49 -5.97
N ALA A 64 9.21 -3.32 -6.94
CA ALA A 64 10.62 -3.62 -7.18
C ALA A 64 11.44 -2.40 -7.63
N PHE A 65 10.78 -1.35 -8.12
CA PHE A 65 11.42 -0.11 -8.60
C PHE A 65 11.12 1.11 -7.71
N SER A 66 10.54 0.92 -6.53
CA SER A 66 10.28 2.02 -5.59
C SER A 66 11.59 2.69 -5.15
N PRO A 67 11.66 4.03 -5.00
CA PRO A 67 12.85 4.70 -4.45
C PRO A 67 13.13 4.28 -3.00
N TYR A 68 14.39 4.30 -2.55
CA TYR A 68 14.72 3.97 -1.16
C TYR A 68 14.05 4.91 -0.15
N LEU A 69 14.06 6.23 -0.39
CA LEU A 69 13.38 7.23 0.44
C LEU A 69 11.87 7.25 0.18
N SER A 70 11.21 6.11 0.43
CA SER A 70 9.76 6.00 0.26
C SER A 70 9.12 5.06 1.27
N VAL A 71 7.79 5.20 1.39
CA VAL A 71 6.88 4.25 2.00
C VAL A 71 6.12 3.55 0.86
N VAL A 72 6.26 2.24 0.73
CA VAL A 72 5.51 1.45 -0.25
C VAL A 72 4.29 0.79 0.40
N THR A 73 3.17 0.74 -0.31
CA THR A 73 1.95 0.06 0.14
C THR A 73 1.09 -0.44 -1.04
N PRO A 74 0.35 -1.55 -0.89
CA PRO A 74 -0.63 -1.95 -1.91
C PRO A 74 -1.76 -0.92 -2.10
N GLY A 75 -2.12 -0.22 -1.02
CA GLY A 75 -3.22 0.75 -0.99
C GLY A 75 -3.30 1.53 0.31
N THR A 76 -4.21 2.49 0.35
CA THR A 76 -4.47 3.31 1.54
C THR A 76 -5.87 3.03 2.08
N HIS A 77 -6.19 3.63 3.23
CA HIS A 77 -7.51 3.55 3.85
C HIS A 77 -8.63 4.13 2.97
N ASP A 78 -8.29 4.99 2.01
CA ASP A 78 -9.22 5.60 1.06
C ASP A 78 -9.53 4.71 -0.16
N MET A 79 -8.92 3.53 -0.23
CA MET A 79 -9.08 2.57 -1.31
C MET A 79 -9.81 1.31 -0.83
N ALA A 80 -10.35 0.53 -1.77
CA ALA A 80 -10.82 -0.82 -1.49
C ALA A 80 -9.68 -1.70 -0.94
N THR A 81 -9.97 -2.65 -0.05
CA THR A 81 -8.96 -3.63 0.43
C THR A 81 -8.53 -4.56 -0.71
N LEU A 82 -7.45 -5.34 -0.56
CA LEU A 82 -6.99 -6.26 -1.61
C LEU A 82 -8.10 -7.21 -2.09
N ARG A 83 -8.90 -7.74 -1.17
CA ARG A 83 -9.96 -8.69 -1.49
C ARG A 83 -11.12 -8.02 -2.24
N GLU A 84 -11.57 -6.87 -1.77
CA GLU A 84 -12.64 -6.12 -2.45
C GLU A 84 -12.19 -5.67 -3.84
N TRP A 85 -10.99 -5.10 -3.94
CA TRP A 85 -10.42 -4.62 -5.20
C TRP A 85 -10.25 -5.74 -6.25
N TRP A 86 -9.88 -6.96 -5.82
CA TRP A 86 -9.79 -8.13 -6.71
C TRP A 86 -11.11 -8.50 -7.41
N GLU A 87 -12.23 -8.02 -6.87
CA GLU A 87 -13.56 -8.27 -7.39
C GLU A 87 -14.13 -7.13 -8.24
N GLU A 88 -13.47 -5.95 -8.27
CA GLU A 88 -13.98 -4.75 -8.94
C GLU A 88 -13.91 -4.84 -10.48
N ASP A 89 -12.72 -5.01 -11.04
CA ASP A 89 -12.51 -5.08 -12.49
C ASP A 89 -11.65 -6.29 -12.88
N LYS A 90 -12.30 -7.32 -13.44
CA LYS A 90 -11.64 -8.56 -13.84
C LYS A 90 -10.60 -8.38 -14.95
N ALA A 91 -10.74 -7.39 -15.84
CA ALA A 91 -9.75 -7.14 -16.87
C ALA A 91 -8.46 -6.56 -16.26
N SER A 92 -8.60 -5.57 -15.37
CA SER A 92 -7.49 -4.98 -14.63
C SER A 92 -6.79 -6.00 -13.72
N ILE A 93 -7.55 -6.86 -13.04
CA ILE A 93 -7.00 -7.92 -12.18
C ILE A 93 -6.27 -9.00 -12.98
N GLN A 94 -6.78 -9.39 -14.15
CA GLN A 94 -6.06 -10.29 -15.04
C GLN A 94 -4.71 -9.70 -15.46
N GLN A 95 -4.68 -8.41 -15.83
CA GLN A 95 -3.45 -7.70 -16.14
C GLN A 95 -2.50 -7.66 -14.94
N PHE A 96 -2.99 -7.35 -13.73
CA PHE A 96 -2.19 -7.33 -12.51
C PHE A 96 -1.58 -8.71 -12.20
N TYR A 97 -2.40 -9.76 -12.26
CA TYR A 97 -1.99 -11.14 -11.99
C TYR A 97 -0.86 -11.59 -12.92
N ASN A 98 -0.93 -11.27 -14.22
CA ASN A 98 0.11 -11.66 -15.16
C ASN A 98 1.34 -10.74 -15.14
N SER A 99 1.13 -9.42 -15.04
CA SER A 99 2.22 -8.44 -15.21
C SER A 99 2.93 -8.05 -13.92
N GLN A 100 2.21 -7.95 -12.80
CA GLN A 100 2.77 -7.55 -11.51
C GLN A 100 3.20 -8.76 -10.69
N LEU A 101 2.34 -9.80 -10.61
CA LEU A 101 2.67 -11.03 -9.88
C LEU A 101 3.46 -12.04 -10.71
N GLY A 102 3.52 -11.88 -12.04
CA GLY A 102 4.27 -12.75 -12.94
C GLY A 102 3.66 -14.14 -13.11
N HIS A 103 2.40 -14.34 -12.71
CA HIS A 103 1.72 -15.63 -12.84
C HIS A 103 1.20 -15.85 -14.26
N ASN A 104 1.11 -17.11 -14.68
CA ASN A 104 0.57 -17.49 -15.98
C ASN A 104 -0.91 -17.89 -15.89
N GLY A 105 -1.63 -17.79 -17.00
CA GLY A 105 -3.03 -18.20 -17.11
C GLY A 105 -4.01 -17.20 -16.49
N ASP A 106 -5.23 -17.67 -16.24
CA ASP A 106 -6.31 -16.83 -15.74
C ASP A 106 -6.16 -16.53 -14.24
N ALA A 107 -6.43 -15.28 -13.87
CA ALA A 107 -6.47 -14.86 -12.48
C ALA A 107 -7.61 -15.61 -11.74
N PRO A 108 -7.38 -16.10 -10.51
CA PRO A 108 -8.45 -16.67 -9.70
C PRO A 108 -9.63 -15.70 -9.55
N PHE A 109 -10.84 -16.26 -9.46
CA PHE A 109 -12.05 -15.43 -9.37
C PHE A 109 -12.06 -14.58 -8.10
N TYR A 110 -11.59 -15.11 -6.98
CA TYR A 110 -11.45 -14.42 -5.70
C TYR A 110 -9.99 -14.17 -5.35
N ALA A 111 -9.73 -13.18 -4.49
CA ALA A 111 -8.42 -12.99 -3.89
C ALA A 111 -8.14 -14.12 -2.90
N GLU A 112 -7.56 -15.20 -3.40
CA GLU A 112 -7.16 -16.33 -2.57
C GLU A 112 -6.05 -15.90 -1.57
N PRO A 113 -5.94 -16.56 -0.41
CA PRO A 113 -4.95 -16.18 0.60
C PRO A 113 -3.51 -16.14 0.07
N TRP A 114 -3.17 -17.00 -0.90
CA TRP A 114 -1.85 -17.01 -1.53
C TRP A 114 -1.62 -15.81 -2.47
N ILE A 115 -2.66 -15.29 -3.14
CA ILE A 115 -2.56 -14.05 -3.92
C ILE A 115 -2.24 -12.89 -2.98
N CYS A 116 -2.95 -12.80 -1.85
CA CYS A 116 -2.69 -11.76 -0.86
C CYS A 116 -1.27 -11.86 -0.30
N ARG A 117 -0.77 -13.08 -0.05
CA ARG A 117 0.64 -13.31 0.35
C ARG A 117 1.62 -12.86 -0.72
N ASP A 118 1.39 -13.13 -1.99
CA ASP A 118 2.27 -12.70 -3.08
C ASP A 118 2.34 -11.17 -3.17
N ILE A 119 1.20 -10.49 -3.03
CA ILE A 119 1.14 -9.02 -3.01
C ILE A 119 1.86 -8.48 -1.78
N VAL A 120 1.67 -9.02 -0.58
CA VAL A 120 2.41 -8.58 0.61
C VAL A 120 3.92 -8.82 0.44
N LYS A 121 4.29 -9.98 -0.12
CA LYS A 121 5.68 -10.38 -0.34
C LYS A 121 6.42 -9.43 -1.29
N GLN A 122 5.84 -9.07 -2.44
CA GLN A 122 6.52 -8.15 -3.38
C GLN A 122 6.79 -6.77 -2.76
N HIS A 123 5.91 -6.30 -1.86
CA HIS A 123 6.11 -5.02 -1.16
C HIS A 123 7.18 -5.14 -0.06
N LEU A 124 7.18 -6.24 0.70
CA LEU A 124 8.25 -6.54 1.64
C LEU A 124 9.61 -6.63 0.93
N GLN A 125 9.65 -7.19 -0.28
CA GLN A 125 10.88 -7.30 -1.09
C GLN A 125 11.28 -6.01 -1.82
N SER A 126 10.46 -4.95 -1.77
CA SER A 126 10.81 -3.67 -2.36
C SER A 126 12.07 -3.06 -1.70
N PRO A 127 12.82 -2.22 -2.42
CA PRO A 127 13.94 -1.47 -1.85
C PRO A 127 13.49 -0.25 -1.03
N ALA A 128 12.19 0.03 -0.91
CA ALA A 128 11.68 1.16 -0.12
C ALA A 128 12.06 1.04 1.36
N MET A 129 12.35 2.18 2.02
CA MET A 129 12.69 2.22 3.44
C MET A 129 11.60 1.58 4.29
N TRP A 130 10.32 1.88 4.01
CA TRP A 130 9.19 1.30 4.72
C TRP A 130 8.27 0.55 3.76
N ALA A 131 7.85 -0.65 4.16
CA ALA A 131 6.69 -1.33 3.60
C ALA A 131 5.58 -1.28 4.65
N VAL A 132 4.48 -0.60 4.34
CA VAL A 132 3.35 -0.40 5.26
C VAL A 132 2.11 -1.05 4.64
N PHE A 133 1.33 -1.74 5.48
CA PHE A 133 0.17 -2.50 5.05
C PHE A 133 -1.05 -2.12 5.86
N LEU A 134 -2.21 -2.14 5.22
CA LEU A 134 -3.47 -2.20 5.95
C LEU A 134 -3.55 -3.53 6.70
N LEU A 135 -4.10 -3.51 7.91
CA LEU A 135 -4.29 -4.73 8.68
C LEU A 135 -5.18 -5.73 7.93
N GLN A 136 -6.21 -5.24 7.24
CA GLN A 136 -7.11 -6.05 6.44
C GLN A 136 -6.37 -6.87 5.36
N ASP A 137 -5.38 -6.25 4.71
CA ASP A 137 -4.59 -6.90 3.66
C ASP A 137 -3.64 -7.95 4.25
N LEU A 138 -3.13 -7.74 5.46
CA LEU A 138 -2.36 -8.76 6.18
C LEU A 138 -3.27 -9.94 6.59
N LEU A 139 -4.44 -9.68 7.18
CA LEU A 139 -5.37 -10.73 7.59
C LEU A 139 -5.89 -11.54 6.38
N ALA A 140 -6.01 -10.91 5.21
CA ALA A 140 -6.41 -11.57 3.97
C ALA A 140 -5.44 -12.68 3.51
N MET A 141 -4.21 -12.72 4.04
CA MET A 141 -3.25 -13.79 3.80
C MET A 141 -3.62 -15.12 4.45
N ASP A 142 -4.61 -15.15 5.34
CA ASP A 142 -5.07 -16.35 6.03
C ASP A 142 -6.59 -16.52 5.87
N ASP A 143 -7.02 -17.73 5.48
CA ASP A 143 -8.44 -18.03 5.26
C ASP A 143 -9.26 -17.97 6.55
N GLY A 144 -8.66 -18.29 7.69
CA GLY A 144 -9.34 -18.32 8.99
C GLY A 144 -9.46 -16.97 9.68
N LEU A 145 -8.77 -15.93 9.17
CA LEU A 145 -8.70 -14.60 9.80
C LEU A 145 -9.40 -13.50 9.01
N ARG A 146 -10.05 -13.86 7.90
CA ARG A 146 -10.70 -12.94 6.99
C ARG A 146 -12.22 -12.90 7.23
N LYS A 147 -12.87 -11.78 6.94
CA LYS A 147 -14.34 -11.70 6.99
C LYS A 147 -14.95 -12.52 5.85
N GLU A 148 -16.20 -12.97 6.01
CA GLU A 148 -16.90 -13.66 4.93
C GLU A 148 -17.06 -12.75 3.70
N ASN A 149 -17.53 -11.52 3.91
CA ASN A 149 -17.75 -10.52 2.86
C ASN A 149 -16.57 -9.52 2.79
N PRO A 150 -15.81 -9.45 1.67
CA PRO A 150 -14.72 -8.48 1.49
C PRO A 150 -15.14 -7.02 1.65
N LYS A 151 -16.38 -6.66 1.26
CA LYS A 151 -16.88 -5.28 1.34
C LYS A 151 -17.01 -4.76 2.77
N GLU A 152 -17.10 -5.66 3.76
CA GLU A 152 -17.11 -5.29 5.17
C GLU A 152 -15.73 -4.97 5.74
N GLU A 153 -14.66 -5.13 4.95
CA GLU A 153 -13.29 -4.86 5.38
C GLU A 153 -12.87 -3.42 5.08
N ARG A 154 -13.60 -2.73 4.20
CA ARG A 154 -13.32 -1.36 3.77
C ARG A 154 -13.58 -0.38 4.91
N ILE A 155 -12.58 0.45 5.21
CA ILE A 155 -12.68 1.48 6.26
C ILE A 155 -13.29 2.78 5.73
N ASN A 156 -12.97 3.18 4.49
CA ASN A 156 -13.51 4.40 3.88
C ASN A 156 -13.82 4.27 2.40
N ASN A 157 -14.82 5.00 1.94
CA ASN A 157 -15.10 5.24 0.54
C ASN A 157 -15.16 6.76 0.26
N PRO A 158 -14.10 7.37 -0.28
CA PRO A 158 -14.07 8.81 -0.57
C PRO A 158 -15.14 9.28 -1.57
N ALA A 159 -15.69 8.37 -2.39
CA ALA A 159 -16.75 8.69 -3.34
C ALA A 159 -18.14 8.85 -2.68
N ASP A 160 -18.28 8.41 -1.43
CA ASP A 160 -19.51 8.54 -0.65
C ASP A 160 -19.30 9.56 0.49
N PRO A 161 -19.86 10.78 0.37
CA PRO A 161 -19.69 11.83 1.38
C PRO A 161 -20.37 11.50 2.72
N ASP A 162 -21.30 10.56 2.74
CA ASP A 162 -22.03 10.11 3.93
C ASP A 162 -21.42 8.81 4.51
N HIS A 163 -20.25 8.37 4.01
CA HIS A 163 -19.60 7.15 4.45
C HIS A 163 -19.16 7.23 5.92
N TYR A 164 -19.46 6.18 6.68
CA TYR A 164 -19.10 6.08 8.09
C TYR A 164 -17.81 5.29 8.29
N TRP A 165 -16.85 5.88 9.00
CA TRP A 165 -15.57 5.27 9.40
C TRP A 165 -15.77 4.26 10.55
N ASN A 166 -16.37 3.12 10.24
CA ASN A 166 -16.86 2.19 11.26
C ASN A 166 -16.29 0.77 11.17
N TYR A 167 -15.34 0.50 10.26
CA TYR A 167 -14.63 -0.77 10.27
C TYR A 167 -13.92 -0.96 11.62
N ARG A 168 -14.08 -2.17 12.18
CA ARG A 168 -13.39 -2.63 13.38
C ARG A 168 -12.84 -4.02 13.11
N MET A 169 -11.73 -4.33 13.76
CA MET A 169 -11.23 -5.71 13.78
C MET A 169 -12.35 -6.62 14.31
N HIS A 170 -12.60 -7.71 13.59
CA HIS A 170 -13.60 -8.71 13.96
C HIS A 170 -13.04 -9.78 14.91
N ILE A 171 -11.72 -9.76 15.13
CA ILE A 171 -10.99 -10.53 16.12
C ILE A 171 -10.29 -9.57 17.10
N THR A 172 -10.11 -10.03 18.33
CA THR A 172 -9.35 -9.31 19.35
C THR A 172 -7.83 -9.40 19.10
N LEU A 173 -7.05 -8.56 19.78
CA LEU A 173 -5.59 -8.64 19.72
C LEU A 173 -5.09 -9.95 20.35
N GLU A 174 -5.75 -10.43 21.40
CA GLU A 174 -5.45 -11.70 22.07
C GLU A 174 -5.70 -12.89 21.15
N GLU A 175 -6.82 -12.91 20.43
CA GLU A 175 -7.13 -13.95 19.44
C GLU A 175 -6.15 -13.92 18.28
N LEU A 176 -5.76 -12.74 17.79
CA LEU A 176 -4.74 -12.58 16.74
C LEU A 176 -3.37 -13.07 17.21
N ALA A 177 -2.97 -12.72 18.44
CA ALA A 177 -1.73 -13.19 19.05
C ALA A 177 -1.72 -14.71 19.27
N ALA A 178 -2.89 -15.34 19.34
CA ALA A 178 -3.07 -16.79 19.45
C ALA A 178 -3.10 -17.51 18.08
N GLN A 179 -2.72 -16.86 16.97
CA GLN A 179 -2.65 -17.46 15.62
C GLN A 179 -1.21 -17.80 15.21
N PRO A 180 -0.61 -18.90 15.70
CA PRO A 180 0.80 -19.20 15.46
C PRO A 180 1.10 -19.40 13.97
N GLY A 181 0.19 -19.97 13.18
CA GLY A 181 0.39 -20.19 11.74
C GLY A 181 0.55 -18.88 10.97
N PHE A 182 -0.36 -17.94 11.21
CA PHE A 182 -0.31 -16.60 10.62
C PHE A 182 0.95 -15.83 11.05
N LEU A 183 1.22 -15.79 12.37
CA LEU A 183 2.36 -15.06 12.93
C LEU A 183 3.70 -15.60 12.42
N LEU A 184 3.86 -16.92 12.34
CA LEU A 184 5.07 -17.54 11.79
C LEU A 184 5.23 -17.24 10.31
N THR A 185 4.14 -17.30 9.53
CA THR A 185 4.15 -16.96 8.11
C THR A 185 4.60 -15.52 7.88
N LEU A 186 3.96 -14.55 8.56
CA LEU A 186 4.31 -13.13 8.44
C LEU A 186 5.76 -12.89 8.89
N LYS A 187 6.18 -13.47 10.02
CA LYS A 187 7.55 -13.36 10.52
C LYS A 187 8.58 -13.89 9.51
N HIS A 188 8.33 -15.04 8.89
CA HIS A 188 9.22 -15.59 7.87
C HIS A 188 9.30 -14.67 6.65
N MET A 189 8.16 -14.16 6.16
CA MET A 189 8.15 -13.23 5.03
C MET A 189 8.99 -11.97 5.30
N VAL A 190 8.89 -11.40 6.51
CA VAL A 190 9.70 -10.24 6.93
C VAL A 190 11.19 -10.57 6.94
N ILE A 191 11.58 -11.67 7.59
CA ILE A 191 12.98 -12.11 7.68
C ILE A 191 13.56 -12.40 6.29
N GLU A 192 12.83 -13.12 5.43
CA GLU A 192 13.28 -13.46 4.07
C GLU A 192 13.44 -12.22 3.18
N SER A 193 12.70 -11.14 3.46
CA SER A 193 12.86 -9.87 2.77
C SER A 193 13.99 -8.98 3.30
N GLY A 194 14.66 -9.37 4.39
CA GLY A 194 15.74 -8.59 5.00
C GLY A 194 15.27 -7.34 5.73
N ARG A 195 14.03 -7.35 6.24
CA ARG A 195 13.43 -6.27 7.04
C ARG A 195 13.39 -6.62 8.53
#